data_AF-A0A2D8AL51-F1
#
_entry.id   AF-A0A2D8AL51-F1
#
_cell.length_a   1.000
_cell.length_b   1.000
_cell.length_c   1.000
_cell.angle_alpha   90.00
_cell.angle_beta   90.00
_cell.angle_gamma   90.00
#
_symmetry.space_group_name_H-M   'P 1'
#
loop_
_entity.id
_entity.type
_entity.pdbx_description
1 polymer ?
#
loop_
_entity_poly.entity_id
_entity_poly.type
_entity_poly.pdbx_seq_one_letter_code
_entity_poly.pdbx_strand_id
1 'polypeptide(L)'
;MGRFSSSITLTLSTVLVPLLVSFGYSALKKYRLDGSSDEMVVNLAHATYTSGEDAFSEPNFDWLGQQVFRNECRSRPACLTSWNAGENFPSLGIGHFIWYRAGQQEIFEESFPQLLSFLKRRQVALPPWLQNSADPDNPWPSRAAFNAAQKSEQMRELRAFLLATAPLQAEFIVSRFNLTEDEIVFSFPPADRSKARQILQALAAAHPPLGQYAL
;
A
#
# COMPACT_ATOMS: atom_id res chain seq x y z
N MET A 1 -45.41 -8.95 15.57
CA MET A 1 -44.98 -9.40 14.21
C MET A 1 -44.66 -8.14 13.42
N GLY A 2 -43.49 -7.86 12.88
CA GLY A 2 -42.18 -8.51 12.83
C GLY A 2 -41.16 -7.44 12.37
N ARG A 3 -39.91 -7.55 12.84
CA ARG A 3 -38.76 -6.69 12.49
C ARG A 3 -38.13 -7.15 11.16
N PHE A 4 -37.61 -6.22 10.37
CA PHE A 4 -36.41 -6.26 9.49
C PHE A 4 -36.20 -4.80 9.04
N SER A 5 -35.20 -3.98 9.40
CA SER A 5 -33.74 -4.09 9.56
C SER A 5 -33.01 -4.49 8.28
N SER A 6 -32.49 -3.49 7.55
CA SER A 6 -31.31 -3.61 6.69
C SER A 6 -30.62 -2.24 6.58
N SER A 7 -29.58 -2.05 7.41
CA SER A 7 -28.56 -1.01 7.22
C SER A 7 -27.67 -1.39 6.04
N ILE A 8 -27.55 -0.51 5.06
CA ILE A 8 -26.54 -0.60 4.01
C ILE A 8 -25.32 0.17 4.49
N THR A 9 -24.36 -0.55 5.09
CA THR A 9 -23.03 -0.03 5.42
C THR A 9 -22.13 -0.31 4.20
N LEU A 10 -21.95 0.66 3.31
CA LEU A 10 -20.96 0.55 2.23
C LEU A 10 -19.56 0.77 2.82
N THR A 11 -18.79 -0.30 2.92
CA THR A 11 -17.38 -0.29 3.33
C THR A 11 -16.51 0.31 2.21
N LEU A 12 -16.08 1.57 2.36
CA LEU A 12 -15.12 2.25 1.47
C LEU A 12 -13.68 1.65 1.53
N SER A 13 -13.44 0.64 2.36
CA SER A 13 -12.10 0.15 2.69
C SER A 13 -11.48 -0.87 1.71
N THR A 14 -12.11 -1.17 0.57
CA THR A 14 -11.68 -2.32 -0.26
C THR A 14 -10.98 -1.96 -1.58
N VAL A 15 -10.87 -0.67 -1.93
CA VAL A 15 -10.46 -0.27 -3.30
C VAL A 15 -9.19 0.59 -3.36
N LEU A 16 -8.78 1.31 -2.31
CA LEU A 16 -7.66 2.26 -2.45
C LEU A 16 -6.26 1.71 -2.13
N VAL A 17 -6.13 0.77 -1.20
CA VAL A 17 -4.82 0.17 -0.85
C VAL A 17 -4.15 -0.55 -2.04
N PRO A 18 -4.85 -1.34 -2.90
CA PRO A 18 -4.20 -1.98 -4.04
C PRO A 18 -3.73 -0.97 -5.11
N LEU A 19 -4.39 0.19 -5.20
CA LEU A 19 -4.12 1.21 -6.21
C LEU A 19 -2.80 1.96 -5.95
N LEU A 20 -2.37 2.06 -4.69
CA LEU A 20 -1.22 2.88 -4.31
C LEU A 20 0.07 2.10 -4.07
N VAL A 21 -0.02 0.80 -3.80
CA VAL A 21 1.19 -0.01 -3.57
C VAL A 21 1.60 -0.90 -4.75
N SER A 22 0.69 -1.24 -5.67
CA SER A 22 1.02 -2.02 -6.89
C SER A 22 0.82 -1.29 -8.22
N PHE A 23 0.02 -0.22 -8.26
CA PHE A 23 -0.36 0.41 -9.53
C PHE A 23 0.11 1.85 -9.63
N GLY A 24 1.43 2.01 -9.82
CA GLY A 24 1.95 3.18 -10.51
C GLY A 24 1.18 3.38 -11.83
N TYR A 25 0.49 4.52 -11.93
CA TYR A 25 -0.09 5.17 -13.12
C TYR A 25 -1.09 4.39 -14.02
N SER A 26 -1.07 3.06 -14.09
CA SER A 26 -1.75 2.29 -15.14
C SER A 26 -3.18 1.81 -14.78
N ALA A 27 -3.51 1.63 -13.50
CA ALA A 27 -4.85 1.17 -13.09
C ALA A 27 -5.93 2.27 -13.15
N LEU A 28 -5.54 3.56 -13.03
CA LEU A 28 -6.46 4.69 -13.16
C LEU A 28 -7.11 4.80 -14.56
N LYS A 29 -6.50 4.18 -15.57
CA LYS A 29 -7.04 4.17 -16.95
C LYS A 29 -8.21 3.19 -17.14
N LYS A 30 -8.34 2.16 -16.30
CA LYS A 30 -9.34 1.09 -16.46
C LYS A 30 -10.67 1.36 -15.75
N TYR A 31 -10.69 2.16 -14.70
CA TYR A 31 -11.91 2.50 -13.95
C TYR A 31 -12.72 3.68 -14.54
N ARG A 32 -12.25 4.30 -15.63
CA ARG A 32 -12.89 5.49 -16.25
C ARG A 32 -13.94 5.17 -17.33
N LEU A 33 -14.36 3.92 -17.48
CA LEU A 33 -15.32 3.53 -18.52
C LEU A 33 -16.48 2.68 -17.98
N ASP A 34 -16.96 2.95 -16.77
CA ASP A 34 -18.34 2.62 -16.41
C ASP A 34 -18.69 3.28 -15.07
N GLY A 35 -19.73 4.12 -15.02
CA GLY A 35 -20.28 4.59 -13.74
C GLY A 35 -20.55 6.09 -13.63
N SER A 36 -21.82 6.41 -13.82
CA SER A 36 -22.51 7.70 -13.66
C SER A 36 -22.09 8.52 -12.43
N SER A 37 -21.76 9.79 -12.68
CA SER A 37 -21.50 10.81 -11.68
C SER A 37 -22.78 11.53 -11.28
N ASP A 38 -23.51 10.99 -10.31
CA ASP A 38 -24.45 11.74 -9.46
C ASP A 38 -24.91 10.81 -8.32
N GLU A 39 -25.08 11.35 -7.10
CA GLU A 39 -25.29 10.65 -5.82
C GLU A 39 -24.06 10.07 -5.09
N MET A 40 -23.11 10.92 -4.68
CA MET A 40 -22.39 10.69 -3.41
C MET A 40 -21.83 11.99 -2.84
N VAL A 41 -22.70 12.98 -2.58
CA VAL A 41 -22.25 14.28 -2.03
C VAL A 41 -23.28 14.88 -1.07
N VAL A 42 -23.78 14.16 -0.06
CA VAL A 42 -24.43 14.83 1.08
C VAL A 42 -24.32 13.97 2.35
N ASN A 43 -24.01 14.64 3.47
CA ASN A 43 -24.05 14.17 4.87
C ASN A 43 -22.73 13.70 5.51
N LEU A 44 -21.82 14.64 5.72
CA LEU A 44 -20.87 14.64 6.85
C LEU A 44 -20.76 16.07 7.42
N ALA A 45 -21.88 16.58 7.91
CA ALA A 45 -21.92 17.77 8.76
C ALA A 45 -22.86 17.46 9.93
N HIS A 46 -22.43 17.80 11.15
CA HIS A 46 -23.02 17.51 12.46
C HIS A 46 -22.49 16.26 13.17
N ALA A 47 -21.28 16.38 13.70
CA ALA A 47 -20.98 15.85 15.03
C ALA A 47 -20.49 17.04 15.88
N THR A 48 -21.30 17.44 16.85
CA THR A 48 -21.00 18.52 17.79
C THR A 48 -19.88 18.09 18.73
N TYR A 49 -18.85 18.94 18.76
CA TYR A 49 -17.62 18.82 19.55
C TYR A 49 -17.94 18.95 21.05
N THR A 50 -17.44 18.01 21.87
CA THR A 50 -17.18 18.27 23.29
C THR A 50 -15.68 18.22 23.48
N SER A 51 -15.17 19.33 24.01
CA SER A 51 -13.77 19.66 24.24
C SER A 51 -13.07 18.63 25.12
N GLY A 52 -12.08 17.95 24.54
CA GLY A 52 -11.01 17.25 25.23
C GLY A 52 -9.79 17.31 24.32
N GLU A 53 -8.65 17.71 24.85
CA GLU A 53 -7.38 17.89 24.14
C GLU A 53 -6.92 16.59 23.44
N ASP A 54 -7.26 16.39 22.17
CA ASP A 54 -6.56 15.41 21.33
C ASP A 54 -5.42 16.12 20.61
N ALA A 55 -4.25 16.05 21.25
CA ALA A 55 -2.98 16.38 20.63
C ALA A 55 -2.87 15.69 19.26
N PHE A 56 -2.46 16.44 18.24
CA PHE A 56 -2.09 15.96 16.90
C PHE A 56 -1.45 14.56 16.96
N SER A 57 -2.23 13.51 16.70
CA SER A 57 -1.76 12.14 16.89
C SER A 57 -0.80 11.77 15.75
N GLU A 58 0.47 11.54 16.07
CA GLU A 58 1.43 10.91 15.16
C GLU A 58 0.81 9.64 14.52
N PRO A 59 1.07 9.36 13.23
CA PRO A 59 0.60 8.13 12.58
C PRO A 59 0.94 6.88 13.40
N ASN A 60 -0.08 6.10 13.79
CA ASN A 60 0.16 4.80 14.43
C ASN A 60 0.49 3.75 13.35
N PHE A 61 1.76 3.69 12.95
CA PHE A 61 2.24 2.78 11.92
C PHE A 61 2.16 1.31 12.30
N ASP A 62 2.16 0.97 13.59
CA ASP A 62 1.93 -0.41 14.04
C ASP A 62 0.52 -0.87 13.69
N TRP A 63 -0.48 -0.05 14.02
CA TRP A 63 -1.87 -0.33 13.68
C TRP A 63 -2.06 -0.34 12.17
N LEU A 64 -1.50 0.63 11.45
CA LEU A 64 -1.63 0.74 10.00
C LEU A 64 -1.02 -0.46 9.28
N GLY A 65 0.20 -0.86 9.65
CA GLY A 65 0.87 -2.04 9.11
C GLY A 65 0.05 -3.32 9.33
N GLN A 66 -0.57 -3.48 10.50
CA GLN A 66 -1.48 -4.60 10.76
C GLN A 66 -2.73 -4.55 9.88
N GLN A 67 -3.31 -3.36 9.63
CA GLN A 67 -4.48 -3.25 8.75
C GLN A 67 -4.10 -3.61 7.32
N VAL A 68 -3.02 -3.03 6.78
CA VAL A 68 -2.54 -3.31 5.43
C VAL A 68 -2.26 -4.81 5.28
N PHE A 69 -1.53 -5.42 6.22
CA PHE A 69 -1.27 -6.86 6.20
C PHE A 69 -2.53 -7.71 6.25
N ARG A 70 -3.56 -7.28 7.01
CA ARG A 70 -4.84 -7.97 7.07
C ARG A 70 -5.60 -7.90 5.74
N ASN A 71 -5.56 -6.78 5.04
CA ASN A 71 -6.36 -6.64 3.81
C ASN A 71 -5.65 -7.26 2.61
N GLU A 72 -4.36 -6.94 2.43
CA GLU A 72 -3.58 -7.43 1.30
C GLU A 72 -3.27 -8.92 1.43
N CYS A 73 -2.96 -9.36 2.66
CA CYS A 73 -2.47 -10.72 2.90
C CYS A 73 -3.37 -11.59 3.78
N ARG A 74 -4.55 -11.11 4.22
CA ARG A 74 -5.39 -11.83 5.19
C ARG A 74 -4.59 -12.24 6.43
N SER A 75 -3.58 -11.43 6.79
CA SER A 75 -2.60 -11.72 7.84
C SER A 75 -1.85 -13.05 7.69
N ARG A 76 -1.69 -13.55 6.45
CA ARG A 76 -0.98 -14.81 6.16
C ARG A 76 0.49 -14.53 5.84
N PRO A 77 1.46 -15.01 6.64
CA PRO A 77 2.88 -14.76 6.38
C PRO A 77 3.37 -15.27 5.01
N ALA A 78 2.76 -16.33 4.46
CA ALA A 78 3.08 -16.83 3.14
C ALA A 78 2.77 -15.85 2.00
N CYS A 79 1.87 -14.88 2.22
CA CYS A 79 1.54 -13.85 1.23
C CYS A 79 2.61 -12.76 1.11
N LEU A 80 3.46 -12.58 2.14
CA LEU A 80 4.56 -11.61 2.12
C LEU A 80 5.61 -11.90 1.03
N THR A 81 5.55 -13.06 0.39
CA THR A 81 6.45 -13.49 -0.68
C THR A 81 5.65 -14.18 -1.77
N SER A 82 5.19 -13.44 -2.76
CA SER A 82 4.38 -13.96 -3.87
C SER A 82 5.05 -13.70 -5.22
N TRP A 83 4.71 -14.54 -6.22
CA TRP A 83 5.08 -14.32 -7.61
C TRP A 83 3.95 -14.90 -8.47
N ASN A 84 3.08 -14.03 -8.99
CA ASN A 84 1.86 -14.48 -9.65
C ASN A 84 2.16 -15.10 -11.01
N ALA A 85 1.22 -15.92 -11.51
CA ALA A 85 1.34 -16.46 -12.86
C ALA A 85 1.12 -15.33 -13.87
N GLY A 86 2.01 -15.20 -14.85
CA GLY A 86 1.97 -14.14 -15.87
C GLY A 86 2.81 -12.90 -15.53
N GLU A 87 3.38 -12.82 -14.32
CA GLU A 87 4.34 -11.78 -13.93
C GLU A 87 5.78 -12.27 -14.09
N ASN A 88 6.68 -11.35 -14.42
CA ASN A 88 8.13 -11.62 -14.53
C ASN A 88 8.90 -11.24 -13.27
N PHE A 89 8.21 -10.94 -12.17
CA PHE A 89 8.77 -10.45 -10.93
C PHE A 89 7.94 -10.92 -9.71
N PRO A 90 8.56 -11.13 -8.55
CA PRO A 90 7.84 -11.30 -7.29
C PRO A 90 7.40 -9.96 -6.69
N SER A 91 6.40 -10.05 -5.82
CA SER A 91 5.93 -8.99 -4.93
C SER A 91 6.15 -9.38 -3.47
N LEU A 92 6.67 -8.45 -2.67
CA LEU A 92 7.12 -8.70 -1.32
C LEU A 92 6.46 -7.79 -0.27
N GLY A 93 6.40 -8.26 0.97
CA GLY A 93 5.97 -7.48 2.12
C GLY A 93 4.46 -7.20 2.14
N ILE A 94 4.04 -6.40 3.11
CA ILE A 94 2.61 -6.05 3.29
C ILE A 94 2.10 -5.14 2.16
N GLY A 95 3.03 -4.47 1.46
CA GLY A 95 2.76 -3.58 0.35
C GLY A 95 2.90 -4.21 -1.04
N HIS A 96 3.22 -5.50 -1.16
CA HIS A 96 3.47 -6.12 -2.47
C HIS A 96 4.57 -5.40 -3.30
N PHE A 97 5.63 -4.96 -2.64
CA PHE A 97 6.77 -4.27 -3.25
C PHE A 97 7.43 -5.12 -4.34
N ILE A 98 7.54 -4.56 -5.54
CA ILE A 98 8.03 -5.25 -6.73
C ILE A 98 9.55 -5.37 -6.66
N TRP A 99 10.08 -6.55 -6.99
CA TRP A 99 11.52 -6.82 -6.99
C TRP A 99 12.01 -7.41 -8.31
N TYR A 100 12.82 -6.65 -9.04
CA TYR A 100 13.36 -7.04 -10.34
C TYR A 100 14.69 -7.76 -10.22
N ARG A 101 15.03 -8.45 -11.31
CA ARG A 101 16.36 -9.02 -11.53
C ARG A 101 17.24 -7.95 -12.18
N ALA A 102 18.55 -8.18 -12.12
CA ALA A 102 19.54 -7.33 -12.78
C ALA A 102 19.18 -7.03 -14.24
N GLY A 103 19.09 -5.74 -14.58
CA GLY A 103 18.82 -5.28 -15.94
C GLY A 103 17.41 -5.56 -16.47
N GLN A 104 16.48 -6.01 -15.63
CA GLN A 104 15.08 -6.18 -16.02
C GLN A 104 14.39 -4.82 -16.13
N GLN A 105 13.75 -4.59 -17.27
CA GLN A 105 12.94 -3.40 -17.53
C GLN A 105 11.49 -3.83 -17.71
N GLU A 106 10.60 -3.20 -16.96
CA GLU A 106 9.17 -3.47 -16.97
C GLU A 106 8.41 -2.14 -16.94
N ILE A 107 7.10 -2.21 -17.20
CA ILE A 107 6.23 -1.02 -17.17
C ILE A 107 5.92 -0.53 -15.76
N PHE A 108 6.12 -1.39 -14.76
CA PHE A 108 5.88 -1.07 -13.37
C PHE A 108 7.14 -0.52 -12.71
N GLU A 109 6.96 0.24 -11.63
CA GLU A 109 8.07 0.77 -10.87
C GLU A 109 8.59 -0.28 -9.87
N GLU A 110 9.89 -0.49 -9.84
CA GLU A 110 10.53 -1.34 -8.84
C GLU A 110 10.57 -0.64 -7.47
N SER A 111 10.00 -1.27 -6.44
CA SER A 111 9.81 -0.62 -5.14
C SER A 111 10.47 -1.34 -3.97
N PHE A 112 10.87 -2.61 -4.11
CA PHE A 112 11.52 -3.33 -3.01
C PHE A 112 12.91 -2.78 -2.65
N PRO A 113 13.81 -2.45 -3.61
CA PRO A 113 15.07 -1.79 -3.27
C PRO A 113 14.90 -0.39 -2.64
N GLN A 114 13.83 0.32 -3.00
CA GLN A 114 13.48 1.60 -2.39
C GLN A 114 13.09 1.42 -0.91
N LEU A 115 12.29 0.38 -0.60
CA LEU A 115 11.98 -0.01 0.78
C LEU A 115 13.26 -0.34 1.56
N LEU A 116 14.17 -1.16 0.99
CA LEU A 116 15.41 -1.51 1.68
C LEU A 116 16.27 -0.27 1.98
N SER A 117 16.34 0.67 1.04
CA SER A 117 17.01 1.95 1.23
C SER A 117 16.35 2.79 2.34
N PHE A 118 15.02 2.78 2.42
CA PHE A 118 14.28 3.42 3.51
C PHE A 118 14.58 2.78 4.86
N LEU A 119 14.53 1.44 4.96
CA LEU A 119 14.83 0.70 6.18
C LEU A 119 16.27 0.91 6.66
N LYS A 120 17.25 0.98 5.73
CA LYS A 120 18.63 1.36 6.05
C LYS A 120 18.71 2.75 6.68
N ARG A 121 18.00 3.75 6.12
CA ARG A 121 17.95 5.11 6.70
C ARG A 121 17.29 5.15 8.08
N ARG A 122 16.33 4.25 8.33
CA ARG A 122 15.72 4.01 9.64
C ARG A 122 16.59 3.15 10.58
N GLN A 123 17.86 2.91 10.23
CA GLN A 123 18.83 2.13 11.02
C GLN A 123 18.41 0.67 11.28
N VAL A 124 17.54 0.10 10.44
CA VAL A 124 17.20 -1.32 10.49
C VAL A 124 18.35 -2.15 9.93
N ALA A 125 18.82 -3.13 10.69
CA ALA A 125 19.78 -4.11 10.20
C ALA A 125 19.11 -5.02 9.16
N LEU A 126 19.60 -5.00 7.93
CA LEU A 126 19.11 -5.91 6.88
C LEU A 126 19.77 -7.29 7.02
N PRO A 127 19.11 -8.38 6.58
CA PRO A 127 19.78 -9.66 6.33
C PRO A 127 21.05 -9.48 5.49
N PRO A 128 22.19 -10.12 5.82
CA PRO A 128 23.47 -9.87 5.14
C PRO A 128 23.41 -10.02 3.61
N TRP A 129 22.64 -10.98 3.12
CA TRP A 129 22.47 -11.22 1.68
C TRP A 129 21.66 -10.13 0.96
N LEU A 130 20.92 -9.27 1.70
CA LEU A 130 20.27 -8.06 1.19
C LEU A 130 21.16 -6.81 1.31
N GLN A 131 22.30 -6.89 2.00
CA GLN A 131 23.23 -5.77 2.17
C GLN A 131 24.22 -5.61 1.02
N ASN A 132 24.52 -6.71 0.32
CA ASN A 132 25.71 -6.85 -0.52
C ASN A 132 25.70 -6.11 -1.87
N SER A 133 24.67 -5.31 -2.16
CA SER A 133 24.72 -4.34 -3.25
C SER A 133 23.92 -3.08 -2.90
N ALA A 134 24.30 -1.96 -3.53
CA ALA A 134 23.56 -0.70 -3.43
C ALA A 134 22.10 -0.87 -3.90
N ASP A 135 21.88 -1.82 -4.81
CA ASP A 135 20.60 -2.26 -5.33
C ASP A 135 20.59 -3.80 -5.35
N PRO A 136 20.03 -4.48 -4.33
CA PRO A 136 19.99 -5.93 -4.30
C PRO A 136 19.02 -6.42 -5.35
N ASP A 137 19.52 -7.12 -6.36
CA ASP A 137 18.69 -7.79 -7.35
C ASP A 137 17.99 -9.02 -6.76
N ASN A 138 16.81 -9.34 -7.29
CA ASN A 138 16.12 -10.58 -6.99
C ASN A 138 17.03 -11.79 -7.27
N PRO A 139 17.39 -12.61 -6.26
CA PRO A 139 18.32 -13.71 -6.42
C PRO A 139 17.70 -14.93 -7.13
N TRP A 140 16.38 -14.97 -7.31
CA TRP A 140 15.69 -16.06 -7.96
C TRP A 140 15.56 -15.80 -9.46
N PRO A 141 16.21 -16.60 -10.33
CA PRO A 141 16.24 -16.34 -11.77
C PRO A 141 14.90 -16.62 -12.45
N SER A 142 13.94 -17.25 -11.77
CA SER A 142 12.61 -17.53 -12.32
C SER A 142 11.59 -17.75 -11.20
N ARG A 143 10.31 -17.64 -11.55
CA ARG A 143 9.18 -18.01 -10.69
C ARG A 143 9.27 -19.45 -10.20
N ALA A 144 9.76 -20.38 -11.03
CA ALA A 144 9.95 -21.76 -10.63
C ALA A 144 11.01 -21.91 -9.53
N ALA A 145 12.15 -21.21 -9.67
CA ALA A 145 13.20 -21.18 -8.65
C ALA A 145 12.72 -20.53 -7.35
N PHE A 146 11.97 -19.43 -7.45
CA PHE A 146 11.35 -18.75 -6.30
C PHE A 146 10.39 -19.67 -5.55
N ASN A 147 9.51 -20.38 -6.29
CA ASN A 147 8.55 -21.31 -5.71
C ASN A 147 9.22 -22.53 -5.06
N ALA A 148 10.29 -23.06 -5.68
CA ALA A 148 11.09 -24.13 -5.08
C ALA A 148 11.78 -23.66 -3.78
N ALA A 149 12.18 -22.40 -3.71
CA ALA A 149 12.80 -21.79 -2.54
C ALA A 149 11.82 -21.37 -1.44
N GLN A 150 10.50 -21.54 -1.59
CA GLN A 150 9.51 -21.06 -0.61
C GLN A 150 9.74 -21.57 0.82
N LYS A 151 10.36 -22.75 0.95
CA LYS A 151 10.71 -23.39 2.22
C LYS A 151 12.22 -23.33 2.53
N SER A 152 13.02 -22.56 1.79
CA SER A 152 14.44 -22.37 2.09
C SER A 152 14.62 -21.52 3.35
N GLU A 153 15.82 -21.56 3.92
CA GLU A 153 16.19 -20.70 5.04
C GLU A 153 16.13 -19.21 4.64
N GLN A 154 16.69 -18.88 3.48
CA GLN A 154 16.66 -17.53 2.91
C GLN A 154 15.24 -16.97 2.78
N MET A 155 14.27 -17.77 2.31
CA MET A 155 12.88 -17.30 2.18
C MET A 155 12.19 -17.15 3.54
N ARG A 156 12.50 -18.02 4.51
CA ARG A 156 11.98 -17.88 5.89
C ARG A 156 12.53 -16.62 6.54
N GLU A 157 13.82 -16.36 6.39
CA GLU A 157 14.47 -15.14 6.87
C GLU A 157 13.86 -13.90 6.23
N LEU A 158 13.65 -13.90 4.91
CA LEU A 158 12.97 -12.82 4.19
C LEU A 158 11.57 -12.56 4.78
N ARG A 159 10.75 -13.60 4.96
CA ARG A 159 9.40 -13.44 5.54
C ARG A 159 9.42 -12.94 6.97
N ALA A 160 10.37 -13.41 7.80
CA ALA A 160 10.52 -12.95 9.17
C ALA A 160 10.91 -11.46 9.21
N PHE A 161 11.86 -11.06 8.37
CA PHE A 161 12.28 -9.66 8.21
C PHE A 161 11.11 -8.76 7.75
N LEU A 162 10.37 -9.19 6.73
CA LEU A 162 9.20 -8.46 6.23
C LEU A 162 8.08 -8.35 7.27
N LEU A 163 7.86 -9.38 8.09
CA LEU A 163 6.87 -9.31 9.16
C LEU A 163 7.31 -8.36 10.28
N ALA A 164 8.58 -8.45 10.71
CA ALA A 164 9.14 -7.61 11.76
C ALA A 164 9.20 -6.11 11.39
N THR A 165 9.25 -5.79 10.10
CA THR A 165 9.31 -4.42 9.59
C THR A 165 7.98 -3.92 9.04
N ALA A 166 6.86 -4.60 9.30
CA ALA A 166 5.54 -4.20 8.82
C ALA A 166 5.15 -2.74 9.18
N PRO A 167 5.43 -2.22 10.39
CA PRO A 167 5.15 -0.81 10.70
C PRO A 167 5.93 0.15 9.81
N LEU A 168 7.22 -0.10 9.61
CA LEU A 168 8.07 0.74 8.74
C LEU A 168 7.71 0.60 7.25
N GLN A 169 7.15 -0.54 6.83
CA GLN A 169 6.57 -0.66 5.49
C GLN A 169 5.33 0.22 5.33
N ALA A 170 4.48 0.32 6.34
CA ALA A 170 3.33 1.24 6.33
C ALA A 170 3.79 2.70 6.27
N GLU A 171 4.81 3.06 7.04
CA GLU A 171 5.42 4.39 6.96
C GLU A 171 6.00 4.69 5.57
N PHE A 172 6.68 3.72 4.97
CA PHE A 172 7.20 3.85 3.61
C PHE A 172 6.09 4.04 2.57
N ILE A 173 4.98 3.30 2.69
CA ILE A 173 3.80 3.46 1.82
C ILE A 173 3.22 4.87 1.91
N VAL A 174 3.02 5.39 3.13
CA VAL A 174 2.52 6.76 3.34
C VAL A 174 3.51 7.80 2.80
N SER A 175 4.80 7.61 3.03
CA SER A 175 5.84 8.52 2.53
C SER A 175 5.87 8.56 0.99
N ARG A 176 5.74 7.40 0.34
CA ARG A 176 5.66 7.27 -1.12
C ARG A 176 4.42 7.96 -1.67
N PHE A 177 3.26 7.74 -1.06
CA PHE A 177 2.01 8.39 -1.45
C PHE A 177 2.14 9.92 -1.42
N ASN A 178 2.69 10.48 -0.34
CA ASN A 178 2.87 11.92 -0.21
C ASN A 178 3.81 12.51 -1.27
N LEU A 179 4.81 11.75 -1.73
CA LEU A 179 5.71 12.18 -2.81
C LEU A 179 5.06 12.13 -4.19
N THR A 180 4.04 11.29 -4.39
CA THR A 180 3.35 11.12 -5.67
C THR A 180 1.99 11.81 -5.73
N GLU A 181 1.57 12.51 -4.67
CA GLU A 181 0.26 13.19 -4.60
C GLU A 181 0.05 14.12 -5.81
N ASP A 182 1.04 14.95 -6.12
CA ASP A 182 0.96 15.86 -7.26
C ASP A 182 0.88 15.11 -8.59
N GLU A 183 1.63 14.02 -8.77
CA GLU A 183 1.54 13.19 -9.98
C GLU A 183 0.14 12.58 -10.15
N ILE A 184 -0.46 12.11 -9.04
CA ILE A 184 -1.84 11.59 -9.01
C ILE A 184 -2.79 12.71 -9.44
N VAL A 185 -2.69 13.89 -8.84
CA VAL A 185 -3.54 15.05 -9.20
C VAL A 185 -3.35 15.43 -10.67
N PHE A 186 -2.11 15.46 -11.16
CA PHE A 186 -1.80 15.84 -12.54
C PHE A 186 -2.29 14.83 -13.59
N SER A 187 -2.52 13.58 -13.19
CA SER A 187 -3.13 12.55 -14.05
C SER A 187 -4.60 12.85 -14.44
N PHE A 188 -5.28 13.74 -13.70
CA PHE A 188 -6.63 14.19 -14.03
C PHE A 188 -6.62 15.35 -15.06
N PRO A 189 -7.68 15.49 -15.87
CA PRO A 189 -7.88 16.66 -16.73
C PRO A 189 -7.76 17.97 -15.94
N PRO A 190 -7.21 19.06 -16.51
CA PRO A 190 -6.98 20.31 -15.78
C PRO A 190 -8.18 20.84 -14.98
N ALA A 191 -9.40 20.71 -15.52
CA ALA A 191 -10.63 21.12 -14.87
C ALA A 191 -10.96 20.33 -13.58
N ASP A 192 -10.51 19.07 -13.49
CA ASP A 192 -10.81 18.17 -12.36
C ASP A 192 -9.73 18.22 -11.26
N ARG A 193 -8.54 18.77 -11.54
CA ARG A 193 -7.38 18.68 -10.63
C ARG A 193 -7.62 19.32 -9.26
N SER A 194 -8.32 20.45 -9.22
CA SER A 194 -8.65 21.11 -7.95
C SER A 194 -9.58 20.24 -7.10
N LYS A 195 -10.57 19.59 -7.73
CA LYS A 195 -11.49 18.66 -7.07
C LYS A 195 -10.76 17.39 -6.60
N ALA A 196 -9.89 16.83 -7.44
CA ALA A 196 -9.07 15.67 -7.09
C ALA A 196 -8.20 15.95 -5.86
N ARG A 197 -7.52 17.10 -5.82
CA ARG A 197 -6.73 17.53 -4.65
C ARG A 197 -7.58 17.69 -3.39
N GLN A 198 -8.75 18.31 -3.49
CA GLN A 198 -9.65 18.45 -2.34
C GLN A 198 -10.11 17.09 -1.80
N ILE A 199 -10.42 16.13 -2.67
CA ILE A 199 -10.80 14.77 -2.27
C ILE A 199 -9.63 14.08 -1.57
N LEU A 200 -8.41 14.13 -2.13
CA LEU A 200 -7.23 13.52 -1.52
C LEU A 200 -6.93 14.12 -0.14
N GLN A 201 -6.99 15.45 -0.01
CA GLN A 201 -6.78 16.14 1.26
C GLN A 201 -7.87 15.81 2.29
N ALA A 202 -9.14 15.73 1.87
CA ALA A 202 -10.24 15.36 2.75
C ALA A 202 -10.14 13.90 3.22
N LEU A 203 -9.70 12.98 2.36
CA LEU A 203 -9.40 11.60 2.73
C LEU A 203 -8.23 11.55 3.72
N ALA A 204 -7.13 12.25 3.45
CA ALA A 204 -5.97 12.30 4.33
C ALA A 204 -6.29 12.87 5.73
N ALA A 205 -7.17 13.87 5.78
CA ALA A 205 -7.60 14.54 7.02
C ALA A 205 -8.74 13.81 7.75
N ALA A 206 -9.35 12.78 7.16
CA ALA A 206 -10.37 11.98 7.84
C ALA A 206 -9.75 11.27 9.06
N HIS A 207 -10.48 11.26 10.18
CA HIS A 207 -10.02 10.82 11.52
C HIS A 207 -8.91 9.77 11.48
N PRO A 208 -7.69 10.10 11.95
CA PRO A 208 -6.62 9.12 12.08
C PRO A 208 -7.09 7.92 12.90
N PRO A 209 -6.73 6.69 12.51
CA PRO A 209 -5.88 6.33 11.37
C PRO A 209 -6.65 6.05 10.05
N LEU A 210 -7.96 6.29 9.99
CA LEU A 210 -8.82 5.95 8.85
C LEU A 210 -8.47 6.76 7.58
N GLY A 211 -8.07 8.02 7.74
CA GLY A 211 -7.66 8.85 6.61
C GLY A 211 -6.40 8.34 5.94
N GLN A 212 -5.34 8.04 6.71
CA GLN A 212 -4.09 7.47 6.20
C GLN A 212 -4.25 6.06 5.62
N TYR A 213 -5.25 5.32 6.09
CA TYR A 213 -5.59 4.00 5.56
C TYR A 213 -6.42 4.05 4.27
N ALA A 214 -7.12 5.16 4.05
CA ALA A 214 -7.89 5.44 2.84
C ALA A 214 -7.10 6.24 1.81
N LEU A 215 -5.80 6.48 2.03
CA LEU A 215 -4.83 6.84 1.00
C LEU A 215 -4.24 5.53 0.49
#